data_AF-A0A3B1IJ81-F1
#
_entry.id   AF-A0A3B1IJ81-F1
#
_cell.length_a   1.000
_cell.length_b   1.000
_cell.length_c   1.000
_cell.angle_alpha   90.00
_cell.angle_beta   90.00
_cell.angle_gamma   90.00
#
_symmetry.space_group_name_H-M   'P 1'
#
loop_
_entity.id
_entity.type
_entity.pdbx_description
1 polymer ?
#
loop_
_entity_poly.entity_id
_entity_poly.type
_entity_poly.pdbx_seq_one_letter_code
_entity_poly.pdbx_strand_id
1 'polypeptide(L)' 'MGLLSQGSPLNWAETKKYADHVRKHGILQFVNIYNKVKDRQKDVLKWGDEVRVQLSTNLKLL' A
#
# COMPACT_ATOMS: atom_id res chain seq x y z
N MET A 1 -7.92 -0.36 -10.42
CA MET A 1 -7.06 -1.18 -9.53
C MET A 1 -6.21 -2.11 -10.38
N GLY A 2 -4.92 -2.22 -10.10
CA GLY A 2 -4.05 -3.25 -10.71
C GLY A 2 -4.08 -4.55 -9.90
N LEU A 3 -3.59 -5.65 -10.50
CA LEU A 3 -3.34 -6.89 -9.77
C LEU A 3 -2.05 -6.77 -8.94
N LEU A 4 -2.00 -7.42 -7.77
CA LEU A 4 -0.80 -7.45 -6.95
C LEU A 4 0.31 -8.27 -7.63
N SER A 5 1.56 -7.81 -7.51
CA SER A 5 2.73 -8.58 -7.91
C SER A 5 2.97 -9.77 -6.98
N GLN A 6 3.31 -10.94 -7.51
CA GLN A 6 3.64 -12.13 -6.73
C GLN A 6 5.03 -11.97 -6.06
N GLY A 7 5.16 -12.47 -4.82
CA GLY A 7 6.42 -12.50 -4.07
C GLY A 7 6.42 -13.56 -2.96
N SER A 8 7.51 -13.64 -2.22
CA SER A 8 7.69 -14.59 -1.10
C SER A 8 7.62 -13.83 0.24
N PRO A 9 6.49 -13.88 0.97
CA PRO A 9 6.37 -13.18 2.24
C PRO A 9 7.23 -13.85 3.32
N LEU A 10 7.89 -13.04 4.14
CA LEU A 10 8.61 -13.50 5.32
C LEU A 10 7.62 -13.79 6.46
N ASN A 11 7.94 -14.78 7.30
CA ASN A 11 7.18 -14.97 8.53
C ASN A 11 7.49 -13.85 9.55
N TRP A 12 6.75 -13.80 10.65
CA TRP A 12 6.91 -12.72 11.64
C TRP A 12 8.33 -12.64 12.23
N ALA A 13 8.92 -13.79 12.60
CA ALA A 13 10.24 -13.82 13.23
C ALA A 13 11.35 -13.32 12.28
N GLU A 14 11.23 -13.63 10.99
CA GLU A 14 12.10 -13.11 9.94
C GLU A 14 11.87 -11.62 9.69
N THR A 15 10.61 -11.22 9.54
CA THR A 15 10.22 -9.82 9.26
C THR A 15 10.68 -8.88 10.36
N LYS A 16 10.56 -9.29 11.62
CA LYS A 16 10.95 -8.47 12.78
C LYS A 16 12.43 -8.05 12.74
N LYS A 17 13.32 -8.90 12.20
CA LYS A 17 14.76 -8.60 12.05
C LYS A 17 15.02 -7.41 11.12
N TYR A 18 14.11 -7.14 10.19
CA TYR A 18 14.23 -6.06 9.20
C TYR A 18 13.40 -4.81 9.56
N ALA A 19 12.70 -4.80 10.69
CA ALA A 19 11.80 -3.71 11.06
C ALA A 19 12.50 -2.34 11.07
N ASP A 20 13.71 -2.27 11.65
CA ASP A 20 14.49 -1.03 11.70
C ASP A 20 15.01 -0.61 10.32
N HIS A 21 15.41 -1.59 9.49
CA HIS A 21 15.82 -1.33 8.10
C HIS A 21 14.68 -0.73 7.28
N VAL A 22 13.48 -1.33 7.36
CA VAL A 22 12.28 -0.85 6.66
C VAL A 22 11.90 0.55 7.14
N ARG A 23 11.93 0.80 8.46
CA ARG A 23 11.65 2.13 9.02
C ARG A 23 12.62 3.18 8.50
N LYS A 24 13.93 2.93 8.59
CA LYS A 24 14.98 3.86 8.15
C LYS A 24 14.84 4.20 6.67
N HIS A 25 14.69 3.20 5.82
CA HIS A 25 14.54 3.42 4.38
C HIS A 25 13.19 4.03 4.01
N GLY A 26 12.12 3.72 4.74
CA GLY A 26 10.82 4.37 4.57
C GLY A 26 10.88 5.87 4.82
N ILE A 27 11.57 6.31 5.89
CA ILE A 27 11.78 7.74 6.18
C ILE A 27 12.59 8.39 5.07
N LEU A 28 13.66 7.75 4.60
CA LEU A 28 14.48 8.27 3.50
C LEU A 28 13.66 8.42 2.21
N GLN A 29 12.85 7.41 1.86
CA GLN A 29 11.94 7.47 0.71
C GLN A 29 10.94 8.61 0.84
N PHE A 30 10.34 8.78 2.02
CA PHE A 30 9.42 9.87 2.30
C PHE A 30 10.05 11.24 2.08
N VAL A 31 11.24 11.49 2.67
CA VAL A 31 11.96 12.77 2.50
C VAL A 31 12.32 13.01 1.03
N ASN A 32 12.75 11.97 0.31
CA ASN A 32 13.09 12.07 -1.11
C ASN A 32 11.85 12.41 -1.97
N ILE A 33 10.72 11.76 -1.72
CA ILE A 33 9.46 12.04 -2.42
C ILE A 33 9.03 13.47 -2.13
N TYR A 34 9.03 13.89 -0.86
CA TYR A 34 8.69 15.25 -0.48
C TYR A 34 9.56 16.27 -1.22
N ASN A 35 10.89 16.13 -1.14
CA ASN A 35 11.81 17.05 -1.82
C ASN A 35 11.62 17.08 -3.35
N LYS A 36 11.19 15.96 -3.96
CA LYS A 36 10.92 15.87 -5.40
C LYS A 36 9.64 16.60 -5.81
N VAL A 37 8.63 16.66 -4.95
CA VAL A 37 7.29 17.17 -5.33
C VAL A 37 6.83 18.41 -4.56
N LYS A 38 7.61 18.89 -3.57
CA LYS A 38 7.25 20.03 -2.71
C LYS A 38 6.91 21.31 -3.46
N ASP A 39 7.52 21.52 -4.62
CA ASP A 39 7.33 22.73 -5.44
C ASP A 39 6.29 22.51 -6.56
N ARG A 40 5.62 21.35 -6.59
CA ARG A 40 4.58 21.04 -7.59
C ARG A 40 3.36 21.92 -7.33
N GLN A 41 2.88 22.59 -8.38
CA GLN A 41 1.73 23.49 -8.32
C GLN A 41 0.78 23.22 -9.49
N LYS A 42 -0.45 23.76 -9.41
CA LYS A 42 -1.48 23.70 -10.46
C LYS A 42 -1.98 22.27 -10.75
N ASP A 43 -1.96 21.38 -9.75
CA ASP A 43 -2.65 20.10 -9.84
C ASP A 43 -4.17 20.33 -9.92
N VAL A 44 -4.84 19.63 -10.83
CA VAL A 44 -6.31 19.61 -10.91
C VAL A 44 -6.89 18.66 -9.85
N LEU A 45 -8.11 18.95 -9.38
CA LEU A 45 -8.82 18.07 -8.47
C LEU A 45 -9.17 16.75 -9.17
N LYS A 46 -8.47 15.68 -8.81
CA LYS A 46 -8.79 14.30 -9.21
C LYS A 46 -9.39 13.58 -8.02
N TRP A 47 -10.49 12.86 -8.24
CA TRP A 47 -11.21 12.14 -7.19
C TRP A 47 -11.76 10.81 -7.73
N GLY A 48 -12.13 9.91 -6.82
CA GLY A 48 -12.75 8.62 -7.11
C GLY A 48 -12.92 7.80 -5.83
N ASP A 49 -13.86 6.84 -5.84
CA ASP A 49 -14.18 6.02 -4.67
C ASP A 49 -13.35 4.72 -4.61
N GLU A 50 -12.92 4.34 -3.41
CA GLU A 50 -12.35 3.02 -3.12
C GLU A 50 -13.41 2.10 -2.50
N VAL A 51 -14.06 1.29 -3.33
CA VAL A 51 -15.13 0.38 -2.90
C VAL A 51 -14.59 -1.04 -2.68
N ARG A 52 -14.91 -1.63 -1.53
CA ARG A 52 -14.69 -3.05 -1.25
C ARG A 52 -16.03 -3.79 -1.26
N VAL A 53 -16.06 -4.96 -1.89
CA VAL A 53 -17.23 -5.84 -1.87
C VAL A 53 -16.93 -7.08 -1.04
N GLN A 54 -17.88 -7.47 -0.17
CA GLN A 54 -17.90 -8.77 0.47
C GLN A 54 -18.82 -9.69 -0.32
N LEU A 55 -18.31 -10.86 -0.71
CA LEU A 55 -19.12 -11.90 -1.34
C LEU A 55 -19.82 -12.70 -0.24
N SER A 56 -21.13 -12.92 -0.39
CA SER A 56 -21.90 -13.82 0.45
C SER A 56 -22.54 -14.89 -0.42
N THR A 57 -22.32 -16.16 -0.07
CA THR A 57 -22.96 -17.30 -0.71
C THR A 57 -24.24 -17.64 0.03
N ASN A 58 -25.39 -17.54 -0.63
CA ASN A 58 -26.67 -18.01 -0.10
C ASN A 58 -26.75 -19.54 -0.29
N LEU A 59 -26.21 -20.31 0.66
CA LEU A 59 -26.51 -21.74 0.79
C LEU A 59 -27.77 -21.90 1.64
N LYS A 60 -28.91 -21.42 1.12
CA LYS A 60 -30.19 -22.04 1.45
C LYS A 60 -30.39 -23.18 0.45
N LEU A 61 -29.76 -24.32 0.75
CA LEU A 61 -30.22 -25.60 0.24
C LEU A 61 -31.63 -25.81 0.80
N LEU A 62 -32.57 -26.10 -0.11
CA LEU A 62 -33.87 -26.78 0.09
C LEU A 62 -34.49 -26.72 1.49
#